data_AF-A0A7G9Z919-F1
#
_entry.id   AF-A0A7G9Z919-F1
#
_cell.length_a   1.000
_cell.length_b   1.000
_cell.length_c   1.000
_cell.angle_alpha   90.00
_cell.angle_beta   90.00
_cell.angle_gamma   90.00
#
_symmetry.space_group_name_H-M   'P 1'
#
loop_
_entity.id
_entity.type
_entity.pdbx_description
1 polymer ?
#
loop_
_entity_poly.entity_id
_entity_poly.type
_entity_poly.pdbx_seq_one_letter_code
_entity_poly.pdbx_strand_id
1 'polypeptide(L)'
;MGGTSMTEEYRSPSLIKEELSDLAELIRETSQLVSLRPEDFVLQQTLHSLKNREETILNELRETYKRLQMDSFDILIEGDVVSGSSISLSFIGKTLASLQGLVTSIARSMREGPTERGAIPHPILEGSRLNLVATCPGSFRIVVSSHTPTIIGDSLAKESLERINKLLSSEGDKGLIMDEIRDLGPRVILKYKDFLDTVYKNNANLKFYDKMRPEGFQARQLSSELAKRIYDVIVSEERIPDETLTYRGIIKGISLISYTFEFLTEDGEETIKGTFDRKLYSQVKERFDKMCVARFIVTNQICEITEEVKKTWKLSGFEYLEGENYGKVPILDR
;
A
#
# COMPACT_ATOMS: atom_id res chain seq x y z
N MET A 1 41.73 -35.68 -28.95
CA MET A 1 41.24 -34.33 -28.58
C MET A 1 40.05 -34.52 -27.64
N GLY A 2 40.34 -34.69 -26.35
CA GLY A 2 39.32 -34.75 -25.31
C GLY A 2 39.26 -33.39 -24.65
N GLY A 3 38.22 -32.62 -24.95
CA GLY A 3 37.96 -31.35 -24.27
C GLY A 3 37.51 -31.64 -22.86
N THR A 4 38.34 -31.29 -21.89
CA THR A 4 38.01 -31.24 -20.47
C THR A 4 36.93 -30.18 -20.30
N SER A 5 35.68 -30.62 -20.16
CA SER A 5 34.58 -29.78 -19.70
C SER A 5 34.89 -29.36 -18.27
N MET A 6 35.38 -28.13 -18.07
CA MET A 6 35.41 -27.52 -16.74
C MET A 6 33.96 -27.32 -16.30
N THR A 7 33.43 -28.30 -15.57
CA THR A 7 32.26 -28.09 -14.72
C THR A 7 32.72 -27.17 -13.60
N GLU A 8 32.46 -25.86 -13.72
CA GLU A 8 32.44 -24.98 -12.55
C GLU A 8 31.58 -25.66 -11.49
N GLU A 9 32.17 -26.03 -10.35
CA GLU A 9 31.42 -26.56 -9.21
C GLU A 9 30.63 -25.42 -8.61
N TYR A 10 29.32 -25.41 -8.88
CA TYR A 10 28.42 -24.41 -8.30
C TYR A 10 28.13 -24.76 -6.85
N ARG A 11 28.28 -23.76 -5.98
CA ARG A 11 28.03 -23.91 -4.54
C ARG A 11 26.53 -23.93 -4.29
N SER A 12 26.12 -24.65 -3.25
CA SER A 12 24.71 -24.68 -2.86
C SER A 12 24.27 -23.30 -2.34
N PRO A 13 22.98 -22.92 -2.50
CA PRO A 13 22.48 -21.64 -1.97
C PRO A 13 22.74 -21.47 -0.48
N SER A 14 22.76 -22.55 0.31
CA SER A 14 23.02 -22.49 1.74
C SER A 14 24.45 -22.04 2.05
N LEU A 15 25.44 -22.57 1.34
CA LEU A 15 26.85 -22.19 1.51
C LEU A 15 27.09 -20.74 1.11
N ILE A 16 26.46 -20.30 0.01
CA ILE A 16 26.56 -18.91 -0.45
C ILE A 16 25.96 -17.95 0.58
N LYS A 17 24.82 -18.32 1.19
CA LYS A 17 24.16 -17.52 2.24
C LYS A 17 24.97 -17.46 3.53
N GLU A 18 25.61 -18.56 3.92
CA GLU A 18 26.51 -18.61 5.06
C GLU A 18 27.69 -17.65 4.85
N GLU A 19 28.34 -17.70 3.69
CA GLU A 19 29.43 -16.77 3.37
C GLU A 19 28.96 -15.31 3.32
N LEU A 20 27.75 -15.02 2.82
CA LEU A 20 27.18 -13.66 2.88
C LEU A 20 26.98 -13.19 4.31
N SER A 21 26.58 -14.09 5.21
CA SER A 21 26.41 -13.78 6.64
C SER A 21 27.75 -13.44 7.29
N ASP A 22 28.76 -14.29 7.08
CA ASP A 22 30.11 -14.08 7.62
C ASP A 22 30.73 -12.79 7.09
N LEU A 23 30.58 -12.54 5.79
CA LEU A 23 31.09 -11.34 5.16
C LEU A 23 30.38 -10.08 5.66
N ALA A 24 29.08 -10.17 5.94
CA ALA A 24 28.34 -9.05 6.51
C ALA A 24 28.84 -8.67 7.91
N GLU A 25 29.26 -9.64 8.71
CA GLU A 25 29.88 -9.40 10.01
C GLU A 25 31.22 -8.66 9.86
N LEU A 26 32.09 -9.11 8.95
CA LEU A 26 33.37 -8.46 8.65
C LEU A 26 33.17 -7.02 8.13
N ILE A 27 32.19 -6.81 7.24
CA ILE A 27 31.86 -5.47 6.72
C ILE A 27 31.37 -4.57 7.86
N ARG A 28 30.53 -5.09 8.76
CA ARG A 28 30.02 -4.34 9.91
C ARG A 28 31.16 -3.88 10.82
N GLU A 29 32.04 -4.80 11.22
CA GLU A 29 33.18 -4.49 12.09
C GLU A 29 34.14 -3.49 11.44
N THR A 30 34.49 -3.72 10.18
CA THR A 30 35.38 -2.82 9.43
C THR A 30 34.75 -1.44 9.25
N SER A 31 33.44 -1.36 9.01
CA SER A 31 32.72 -0.08 8.89
C SER A 31 32.74 0.72 10.20
N GLN A 32 32.65 0.05 11.35
CA GLN A 32 32.77 0.69 12.66
C GLN A 32 34.20 1.18 12.90
N LEU A 33 35.22 0.45 12.47
CA LEU A 33 36.61 0.92 12.57
C LEU A 33 36.87 2.13 11.67
N VAL A 34 36.33 2.13 10.45
CA VAL A 34 36.43 3.28 9.53
C VAL A 34 35.72 4.51 10.09
N SER A 35 34.56 4.36 10.77
CA SER A 35 33.89 5.52 11.38
C SER A 35 34.67 6.13 12.54
N LEU A 36 35.43 5.31 13.28
CA LEU A 36 36.34 5.76 14.36
C LEU A 36 37.65 6.33 13.83
N ARG A 37 38.11 5.87 12.65
CA ARG A 37 39.38 6.27 12.01
C ARG A 37 39.19 6.55 10.53
N PRO A 38 38.50 7.66 10.16
CA PRO A 38 38.13 7.92 8.78
C PRO A 38 39.33 8.17 7.86
N GLU A 39 40.47 8.64 8.37
CA GLU A 39 41.67 8.93 7.58
C GLU A 39 42.58 7.70 7.35
N ASP A 40 42.23 6.54 7.92
CA ASP A 40 43.02 5.31 7.75
C ASP A 40 42.73 4.68 6.38
N PHE A 41 43.62 4.97 5.43
CA PHE A 41 43.54 4.45 4.06
C PHE A 41 43.46 2.92 4.00
N VAL A 42 44.16 2.20 4.88
CA VAL A 42 44.18 0.73 4.85
C VAL A 42 42.79 0.21 5.22
N LEU A 43 42.18 0.74 6.29
CA LEU A 43 40.82 0.37 6.69
C LEU A 43 39.79 0.67 5.60
N GLN A 44 39.92 1.82 4.91
CA GLN A 44 39.06 2.16 3.78
C GLN A 44 39.19 1.15 2.63
N GLN A 45 40.42 0.77 2.27
CA GLN A 45 40.66 -0.22 1.21
C GLN A 45 40.15 -1.62 1.60
N THR A 46 40.34 -2.03 2.86
CA THR A 46 39.77 -3.28 3.37
C THR A 46 38.25 -3.28 3.25
N LEU A 47 37.58 -2.22 3.71
CA LEU A 47 36.13 -2.10 3.60
C LEU A 47 35.65 -2.16 2.15
N HIS A 48 36.37 -1.49 1.23
CA HIS A 48 36.07 -1.54 -0.19
C HIS A 48 36.21 -2.95 -0.78
N SER A 49 37.30 -3.65 -0.44
CA SER A 49 37.53 -5.04 -0.88
C SER A 49 36.42 -5.99 -0.39
N LEU A 50 36.01 -5.87 0.88
CA LEU A 50 34.92 -6.68 1.43
C LEU A 50 33.58 -6.40 0.70
N LYS A 51 33.27 -5.13 0.41
CA LYS A 51 32.07 -4.76 -0.35
C LYS A 51 32.07 -5.30 -1.78
N ASN A 52 33.23 -5.32 -2.44
CA ASN A 52 33.37 -5.92 -3.78
C ASN A 52 33.19 -7.45 -3.73
N ARG A 53 33.67 -8.09 -2.66
CA ARG A 53 33.44 -9.52 -2.43
C ARG A 53 31.95 -9.80 -2.21
N GLU A 54 31.24 -8.95 -1.46
CA GLU A 54 29.78 -9.08 -1.25
C GLU A 54 29.04 -9.05 -2.58
N GLU A 55 29.39 -8.12 -3.46
CA GLU A 55 28.81 -8.02 -4.80
C GLU A 55 29.08 -9.28 -5.64
N THR A 56 30.28 -9.84 -5.54
CA THR A 56 30.62 -11.09 -6.24
C THR A 56 29.75 -12.25 -5.75
N ILE A 57 29.59 -12.40 -4.44
CA ILE A 57 28.80 -13.49 -3.85
C ILE A 57 27.30 -13.29 -4.12
N LEU A 58 26.80 -12.05 -4.11
CA LEU A 58 25.41 -11.75 -4.50
C LEU A 58 25.14 -12.13 -5.97
N ASN A 59 26.09 -11.86 -6.87
CA ASN A 59 25.98 -12.30 -8.25
C ASN A 59 25.97 -13.83 -8.36
N GLU A 60 26.83 -14.53 -7.61
CA GLU A 60 26.82 -16.00 -7.57
C GLU A 60 25.49 -16.56 -7.04
N LEU A 61 24.93 -15.94 -6.00
CA LEU A 61 23.61 -16.30 -5.47
C LEU A 61 22.54 -16.14 -6.54
N ARG A 62 22.60 -15.06 -7.33
CA ARG A 62 21.67 -14.79 -8.42
C ARG A 62 21.74 -15.85 -9.51
N GLU A 63 22.94 -16.20 -9.96
CA GLU A 63 23.11 -17.25 -10.97
C GLU A 63 22.64 -18.61 -10.46
N THR A 64 22.83 -18.89 -9.16
CA THR A 64 22.32 -20.10 -8.53
C THR A 64 20.79 -20.14 -8.54
N TYR A 65 20.12 -19.06 -8.15
CA TYR A 65 18.65 -18.99 -8.19
C TYR A 65 18.10 -19.06 -9.62
N LYS A 66 18.77 -18.43 -10.59
CA LYS A 66 18.41 -18.52 -12.01
C LYS A 66 18.39 -19.98 -12.49
N ARG A 67 19.37 -20.79 -12.07
CA ARG A 67 19.45 -22.23 -12.40
C ARG A 67 18.36 -23.06 -11.72
N LEU A 68 17.99 -22.69 -10.51
CA LEU A 68 16.84 -23.28 -9.80
C LEU A 68 15.50 -22.84 -10.39
N GLN A 69 15.50 -22.03 -11.47
CA GLN A 69 14.31 -21.46 -12.09
C GLN A 69 13.48 -20.64 -11.10
N MET A 70 14.16 -19.98 -10.17
CA MET A 70 13.56 -19.16 -9.15
C MET A 70 13.96 -17.71 -9.39
N ASP A 71 12.96 -16.84 -9.45
CA ASP A 71 13.20 -15.41 -9.58
C ASP A 71 13.73 -14.88 -8.26
N SER A 72 14.75 -14.03 -8.32
CA SER A 72 15.35 -13.42 -7.13
C SER A 72 15.66 -11.96 -7.38
N PHE A 73 15.46 -11.15 -6.35
CA PHE A 73 15.69 -9.72 -6.41
C PHE A 73 15.98 -9.15 -5.04
N ASP A 74 16.56 -7.95 -5.03
CA ASP A 74 16.88 -7.24 -3.81
C ASP A 74 16.06 -5.96 -3.62
N ILE A 75 15.91 -5.62 -2.35
CA ILE A 75 15.37 -4.34 -1.90
C ILE A 75 16.37 -3.78 -0.89
N LEU A 76 16.89 -2.60 -1.17
CA LEU A 76 17.75 -1.83 -0.29
C LEU A 76 16.90 -0.78 0.43
N ILE A 77 17.00 -0.75 1.75
CA ILE A 77 16.23 0.16 2.61
C ILE A 77 17.17 1.23 3.17
N GLU A 78 16.79 2.48 3.00
CA GLU A 78 17.51 3.67 3.44
C GLU A 78 16.54 4.67 4.10
N GLY A 79 17.08 5.76 4.69
CA GLY A 79 16.30 6.81 5.35
C GLY A 79 16.25 6.67 6.86
N ASP A 80 15.35 7.41 7.51
CA ASP A 80 15.28 7.55 8.98
C ASP A 80 14.94 6.24 9.70
N VAL A 81 14.38 5.28 8.98
CA VAL A 81 14.08 3.94 9.48
C VAL A 81 15.32 3.11 9.79
N VAL A 82 16.47 3.49 9.24
CA VAL A 82 17.76 2.84 9.45
C VAL A 82 18.60 3.69 10.40
N SER A 83 18.94 3.13 11.56
CA SER A 83 19.85 3.75 12.52
C SER A 83 21.09 2.87 12.68
N GLY A 84 22.18 3.25 11.99
CA GLY A 84 23.39 2.44 11.92
C GLY A 84 23.10 1.06 11.31
N SER A 85 23.29 -0.01 12.08
CA SER A 85 22.98 -1.38 11.69
C SER A 85 21.68 -1.90 12.32
N SER A 86 20.74 -1.01 12.66
CA SER A 86 19.42 -1.36 13.21
C SER A 86 18.27 -0.80 12.36
N ILE A 87 17.17 -1.56 12.29
CA ILE A 87 15.92 -1.16 11.64
C ILE A 87 14.74 -1.54 12.55
N SER A 88 13.69 -0.73 12.57
CA SER A 88 12.50 -1.03 13.37
C SER A 88 11.81 -2.31 12.87
N LEU A 89 11.64 -3.29 13.78
CA LEU A 89 10.94 -4.55 13.49
C LEU A 89 9.49 -4.30 13.01
N SER A 90 8.84 -3.31 13.62
CA SER A 90 7.47 -2.93 13.26
C SER A 90 7.38 -2.35 11.85
N PHE A 91 8.40 -1.59 11.42
CA PHE A 91 8.48 -1.04 10.07
C PHE A 91 8.76 -2.16 9.06
N ILE A 92 9.83 -2.92 9.24
CA ILE A 92 10.21 -3.97 8.28
C ILE A 92 9.10 -5.02 8.14
N GLY A 93 8.47 -5.42 9.24
CA GLY A 93 7.35 -6.37 9.21
C GLY A 93 6.15 -5.84 8.43
N LYS A 94 5.76 -4.57 8.62
CA LYS A 94 4.66 -3.94 7.88
C LYS A 94 5.00 -3.74 6.40
N THR A 95 6.22 -3.30 6.08
CA THR A 95 6.68 -3.09 4.70
C THR A 95 6.71 -4.41 3.93
N LEU A 96 7.24 -5.48 4.52
CA LEU A 96 7.25 -6.81 3.89
C LEU A 96 5.84 -7.38 3.73
N ALA A 97 4.98 -7.26 4.75
CA ALA A 97 3.61 -7.76 4.68
C ALA A 97 2.77 -6.99 3.65
N SER A 98 2.92 -5.67 3.57
CA SER A 98 2.23 -4.85 2.56
C SER A 98 2.72 -5.13 1.14
N LEU A 99 4.04 -5.30 0.94
CA LEU A 99 4.60 -5.73 -0.34
C LEU A 99 4.07 -7.10 -0.78
N GLN A 100 4.11 -8.11 0.11
CA GLN A 100 3.54 -9.43 -0.19
C GLN A 100 2.05 -9.34 -0.51
N GLY A 101 1.28 -8.55 0.25
CA GLY A 101 -0.13 -8.33 0.01
C GLY A 101 -0.44 -7.67 -1.33
N LEU A 102 0.41 -6.73 -1.77
CA LEU A 102 0.33 -6.09 -3.08
C LEU A 102 0.62 -7.09 -4.21
N VAL A 103 1.74 -7.81 -4.12
CA VAL A 103 2.14 -8.87 -5.07
C VAL A 103 1.02 -9.89 -5.25
N THR A 104 0.48 -10.42 -4.15
CA THR A 104 -0.60 -11.41 -4.21
C THR A 104 -1.91 -10.84 -4.76
N SER A 105 -2.22 -9.57 -4.48
CA SER A 105 -3.45 -8.95 -5.01
C SER A 105 -3.36 -8.71 -6.51
N ILE A 106 -2.18 -8.32 -7.01
CA ILE A 106 -1.90 -8.20 -8.45
C ILE A 106 -1.99 -9.58 -9.12
N ALA A 107 -1.31 -10.59 -8.56
CA ALA A 107 -1.36 -11.96 -9.06
C ALA A 107 -2.80 -12.48 -9.20
N ARG A 108 -3.65 -12.19 -8.21
CA ARG A 108 -5.07 -12.52 -8.28
C ARG A 108 -5.77 -11.81 -9.43
N SER A 109 -5.59 -10.49 -9.54
CA SER A 109 -6.26 -9.71 -10.60
C SER A 109 -5.87 -10.20 -11.99
N MET A 110 -4.60 -10.55 -12.19
CA MET A 110 -4.11 -11.08 -13.46
C MET A 110 -4.69 -12.45 -13.82
N ARG A 111 -5.02 -13.31 -12.84
CA ARG A 111 -5.46 -14.69 -13.08
C ARG A 111 -6.98 -14.84 -13.10
N GLU A 112 -7.69 -14.15 -12.23
CA GLU A 112 -9.14 -14.32 -12.01
C GLU A 112 -9.93 -13.02 -12.20
N GLY A 113 -9.24 -11.91 -12.52
CA GLY A 113 -9.86 -10.60 -12.64
C GLY A 113 -9.94 -9.82 -11.32
N PRO A 114 -10.29 -8.53 -11.41
CA PRO A 114 -10.36 -7.64 -10.26
C PRO A 114 -11.50 -8.03 -9.31
N THR A 115 -11.23 -7.93 -8.01
CA THR A 115 -12.23 -8.18 -6.96
C THR A 115 -12.02 -7.20 -5.81
N GLU A 116 -13.08 -6.81 -5.11
CA GLU A 116 -12.96 -5.98 -3.89
C GLU A 116 -12.67 -6.82 -2.64
N ARG A 117 -13.34 -7.98 -2.54
CA ARG A 117 -13.40 -8.81 -1.34
C ARG A 117 -13.31 -10.30 -1.69
N GLY A 118 -13.15 -11.12 -0.65
CA GLY A 118 -13.10 -12.58 -0.76
C GLY A 118 -11.71 -13.17 -0.55
N ALA A 119 -11.68 -14.45 -0.17
CA ALA A 119 -10.44 -15.19 0.05
C ALA A 119 -9.69 -15.36 -1.27
N ILE A 120 -8.35 -15.22 -1.25
CA ILE A 120 -7.51 -15.50 -2.42
C ILE A 120 -7.29 -17.01 -2.48
N PRO A 121 -7.52 -17.66 -3.64
CA PRO A 121 -7.28 -19.09 -3.80
C PRO A 121 -5.85 -19.49 -3.45
N HIS A 122 -5.72 -20.65 -2.81
CA HIS A 122 -4.43 -21.17 -2.37
C HIS A 122 -3.36 -21.27 -3.48
N PRO A 123 -3.68 -21.68 -4.73
CA PRO A 123 -2.69 -21.70 -5.82
C PRO A 123 -2.09 -20.33 -6.14
N ILE A 124 -2.89 -19.25 -6.05
CA ILE A 124 -2.41 -17.88 -6.27
C ILE A 124 -1.55 -17.42 -5.09
N LEU A 125 -1.94 -17.77 -3.86
CA LEU A 125 -1.13 -17.49 -2.67
C LEU A 125 0.25 -18.14 -2.78
N GLU A 126 0.32 -19.43 -3.12
CA GLU A 126 1.59 -20.14 -3.26
C GLU A 126 2.42 -19.62 -4.45
N GLY A 127 1.78 -19.40 -5.61
CA GLY A 127 2.48 -18.94 -6.81
C GLY A 127 3.00 -17.49 -6.73
N SER A 128 2.38 -16.65 -5.90
CA SER A 128 2.79 -15.25 -5.68
C SER A 128 3.62 -15.05 -4.41
N ARG A 129 3.95 -16.13 -3.68
CA ARG A 129 4.70 -16.03 -2.42
C ARG A 129 6.15 -15.64 -2.66
N LEU A 130 6.62 -14.66 -1.91
CA LEU A 130 8.00 -14.25 -1.81
C LEU A 130 8.61 -14.80 -0.51
N ASN A 131 9.82 -15.34 -0.61
CA ASN A 131 10.59 -15.81 0.53
C ASN A 131 11.77 -14.86 0.75
N LEU A 132 12.00 -14.45 2.00
CA LEU A 132 13.25 -13.79 2.38
C LEU A 132 14.38 -14.85 2.38
N VAL A 133 15.40 -14.64 1.56
CA VAL A 133 16.47 -15.64 1.35
C VAL A 133 17.82 -15.21 1.86
N ALA A 134 18.09 -13.91 1.97
CA ALA A 134 19.30 -13.36 2.58
C ALA A 134 19.06 -11.92 3.06
N THR A 135 19.92 -11.45 3.96
CA THR A 135 19.97 -10.06 4.41
C THR A 135 21.42 -9.60 4.45
N CYS A 136 21.70 -8.36 4.06
CA CYS A 136 23.02 -7.74 4.20
C CYS A 136 22.95 -6.62 5.26
N PRO A 137 23.28 -6.91 6.54
CA PRO A 137 23.24 -5.97 7.66
C PRO A 137 24.00 -4.65 7.43
N GLY A 138 25.10 -4.68 6.66
CA GLY A 138 25.90 -3.49 6.38
C GLY A 138 25.20 -2.45 5.51
N SER A 139 24.11 -2.81 4.83
CA SER A 139 23.34 -1.91 3.97
C SER A 139 21.83 -2.14 4.02
N PHE A 140 21.26 -2.71 5.09
CA PHE A 140 19.83 -3.11 5.16
C PHE A 140 19.22 -3.59 3.83
N ARG A 141 19.97 -4.49 3.16
CA ARG A 141 19.50 -5.13 1.94
C ARG A 141 18.78 -6.40 2.32
N ILE A 142 17.61 -6.58 1.74
CA ILE A 142 16.89 -7.85 1.78
C ILE A 142 16.94 -8.46 0.39
N VAL A 143 17.20 -9.76 0.34
CA VAL A 143 17.12 -10.53 -0.89
C VAL A 143 15.91 -11.44 -0.75
N VAL A 144 15.04 -11.40 -1.75
CA VAL A 144 13.83 -12.19 -1.81
C VAL A 144 13.82 -13.06 -3.06
N SER A 145 13.19 -14.23 -2.97
CA SER A 145 12.98 -15.11 -4.11
C SER A 145 11.51 -15.50 -4.26
N SER A 146 11.11 -15.94 -5.45
CA SER A 146 9.87 -16.69 -5.61
C SER A 146 9.88 -17.93 -4.71
N HIS A 147 8.70 -18.41 -4.30
CA HIS A 147 8.63 -19.65 -3.51
C HIS A 147 8.92 -20.88 -4.36
N THR A 148 8.31 -20.97 -5.54
CA THR A 148 8.35 -22.16 -6.39
C THR A 148 9.19 -21.92 -7.64
N PRO A 149 9.94 -22.95 -8.11
CA PRO A 149 10.53 -22.95 -9.44
C PRO A 149 9.48 -22.75 -10.53
N THR A 150 9.82 -22.01 -11.57
CA THR A 150 8.96 -21.81 -12.74
C THR A 150 9.50 -22.57 -13.93
N ILE A 151 8.83 -23.66 -14.27
CA ILE A 151 9.26 -24.56 -15.35
C ILE A 151 8.95 -23.96 -16.73
N ILE A 152 7.85 -23.21 -16.84
CA ILE A 152 7.37 -22.60 -18.10
C ILE A 152 6.94 -21.16 -17.84
N GLY A 153 7.46 -20.23 -18.63
CA GLY A 153 7.12 -18.81 -18.54
C GLY A 153 7.70 -18.14 -17.29
N ASP A 154 7.07 -17.03 -16.89
CA ASP A 154 7.45 -16.27 -15.72
C ASP A 154 6.63 -16.67 -14.49
N SER A 155 7.25 -16.58 -13.31
CA SER A 155 6.53 -16.86 -12.07
C SER A 155 5.42 -15.82 -11.85
N LEU A 156 4.34 -16.24 -11.19
CA LEU A 156 3.28 -15.32 -10.75
C LEU A 156 3.82 -14.17 -9.91
N ALA A 157 4.84 -14.45 -9.08
CA ALA A 157 5.55 -13.44 -8.31
C ALA A 157 6.28 -12.43 -9.22
N LYS A 158 7.04 -12.90 -10.22
CA LYS A 158 7.74 -12.05 -11.19
C LYS A 158 6.78 -11.19 -11.99
N GLU A 159 5.76 -11.78 -12.59
CA GLU A 159 4.71 -11.04 -13.33
C GLU A 159 4.09 -9.92 -12.48
N SER A 160 3.80 -10.22 -11.21
CA SER A 160 3.23 -9.23 -10.29
C SER A 160 4.20 -8.11 -9.95
N LEU A 161 5.50 -8.44 -9.79
CA LEU A 161 6.55 -7.46 -9.54
C LEU A 161 6.83 -6.60 -10.77
N GLU A 162 6.65 -7.12 -11.99
CA GLU A 162 6.71 -6.32 -13.22
C GLU A 162 5.63 -5.23 -13.21
N ARG A 163 4.39 -5.58 -12.82
CA ARG A 163 3.31 -4.59 -12.66
C ARG A 163 3.64 -3.57 -11.56
N ILE A 164 4.23 -3.99 -10.44
CA ILE A 164 4.70 -3.04 -9.41
C ILE A 164 5.79 -2.11 -9.98
N ASN A 165 6.74 -2.63 -10.74
CA ASN A 165 7.80 -1.83 -11.37
C ASN A 165 7.21 -0.78 -12.33
N LYS A 166 6.16 -1.14 -13.09
CA LYS A 166 5.41 -0.21 -13.94
C LYS A 166 4.70 0.88 -13.13
N LEU A 167 3.99 0.51 -12.06
CA LEU A 167 3.34 1.48 -11.16
C LEU A 167 4.34 2.47 -10.55
N LEU A 168 5.51 1.98 -10.14
CA LEU A 168 6.58 2.83 -9.62
C LEU A 168 7.19 3.74 -10.70
N SER A 169 7.18 3.32 -11.96
CA SER A 169 7.69 4.11 -13.09
C SER A 169 6.75 5.24 -13.53
N SER A 170 5.52 5.27 -13.03
CA SER A 170 4.58 6.36 -13.29
C SER A 170 4.98 7.68 -12.61
N GLU A 171 5.93 7.65 -11.65
CA GLU A 171 6.50 8.84 -10.96
C GLU A 171 5.50 9.83 -10.32
N GLY A 172 4.24 9.42 -10.13
CA GLY A 172 3.15 10.28 -9.65
C GLY A 172 2.32 10.92 -10.74
N ASP A 173 2.54 10.58 -12.01
CA ASP A 173 1.65 10.96 -13.12
C ASP A 173 0.31 10.24 -13.00
N LYS A 174 -0.76 11.01 -12.84
CA LYS A 174 -2.13 10.49 -12.65
C LYS A 174 -2.60 9.64 -13.83
N GLY A 175 -2.31 10.05 -15.07
CA GLY A 175 -2.74 9.32 -16.26
C GLY A 175 -2.07 7.95 -16.35
N LEU A 176 -0.75 7.91 -16.15
CA LEU A 176 0.02 6.66 -16.15
C LEU A 176 -0.38 5.73 -15.00
N ILE A 177 -0.62 6.28 -13.80
CA ILE A 177 -1.11 5.49 -12.66
C ILE A 177 -2.49 4.89 -12.98
N MET A 178 -3.41 5.69 -13.55
CA MET A 178 -4.74 5.23 -13.94
C MET A 178 -4.67 4.11 -14.98
N ASP A 179 -3.86 4.27 -16.01
CA ASP A 179 -3.73 3.27 -17.07
C ASP A 179 -3.19 1.93 -16.55
N GLU A 180 -2.24 1.96 -15.61
CA GLU A 180 -1.66 0.74 -15.02
C GLU A 180 -2.56 0.08 -13.97
N ILE A 181 -3.51 0.81 -13.38
CA ILE A 181 -4.40 0.34 -12.31
C ILE A 181 -5.77 -0.10 -12.82
N ARG A 182 -6.23 0.43 -13.96
CA ARG A 182 -7.60 0.24 -14.49
C ARG A 182 -8.01 -1.23 -14.59
N ASP A 183 -7.09 -2.12 -14.96
CA ASP A 183 -7.31 -3.56 -15.10
C ASP A 183 -6.99 -4.38 -13.81
N LEU A 184 -6.45 -3.73 -12.78
CA LEU A 184 -6.04 -4.37 -11.51
C LEU A 184 -7.12 -4.28 -10.42
N GLY A 185 -7.97 -3.26 -10.49
CA GLY A 185 -9.14 -3.10 -9.64
C GLY A 185 -8.87 -2.71 -8.17
N PRO A 186 -9.95 -2.54 -7.39
CA PRO A 186 -9.95 -1.82 -6.12
C PRO A 186 -9.11 -2.46 -5.01
N ARG A 187 -9.04 -3.80 -4.95
CA ARG A 187 -8.19 -4.48 -3.95
C ARG A 187 -6.71 -4.19 -4.15
N VAL A 188 -6.25 -4.11 -5.40
CA VAL A 188 -4.86 -3.78 -5.72
C VAL A 188 -4.59 -2.33 -5.33
N ILE A 189 -5.50 -1.41 -5.64
CA ILE A 189 -5.42 0.01 -5.28
C ILE A 189 -5.25 0.16 -3.78
N LEU A 190 -6.10 -0.51 -2.99
CA LEU A 190 -6.01 -0.47 -1.53
C LEU A 190 -4.67 -0.98 -1.03
N LYS A 191 -4.14 -2.09 -1.59
CA LYS A 191 -2.85 -2.63 -1.17
C LYS A 191 -1.66 -1.78 -1.61
N TYR A 192 -1.77 -1.13 -2.75
CA TYR A 192 -0.75 -0.20 -3.20
C TYR A 192 -0.72 1.04 -2.32
N LYS A 193 -1.90 1.57 -1.98
CA LYS A 193 -2.08 2.63 -0.98
C LYS A 193 -1.47 2.25 0.37
N ASP A 194 -1.77 1.07 0.91
CA ASP A 194 -1.22 0.57 2.18
C ASP A 194 0.33 0.52 2.15
N PHE A 195 0.90 0.07 1.03
CA PHE A 195 2.34 0.00 0.83
C PHE A 195 2.98 1.39 0.79
N LEU A 196 2.46 2.31 -0.02
CA LEU A 196 2.94 3.69 -0.11
C LEU A 196 2.82 4.40 1.24
N ASP A 197 1.69 4.21 1.95
CA ASP A 197 1.44 4.74 3.29
C ASP A 197 2.52 4.36 4.29
N THR A 198 2.91 3.09 4.25
CA THR A 198 3.97 2.56 5.12
C THR A 198 5.32 3.22 4.79
N VAL A 199 5.64 3.46 3.52
CA VAL A 199 6.90 4.06 3.11
C VAL A 199 6.98 5.54 3.53
N TYR A 200 5.99 6.36 3.12
CA TYR A 200 6.10 7.82 3.34
C TYR A 200 5.92 8.21 4.81
N LYS A 201 5.04 7.55 5.58
CA LYS A 201 4.84 7.91 7.00
C LYS A 201 6.06 7.62 7.88
N ASN A 202 6.95 6.74 7.41
CA ASN A 202 8.16 6.39 8.12
C ASN A 202 9.41 7.08 7.55
N ASN A 203 9.28 8.00 6.58
CA ASN A 203 10.41 8.63 5.89
C ASN A 203 11.43 7.61 5.33
N ALA A 204 10.92 6.49 4.80
CA ALA A 204 11.75 5.44 4.24
C ALA A 204 12.04 5.68 2.76
N ASN A 205 13.22 5.25 2.32
CA ASN A 205 13.61 5.19 0.93
C ASN A 205 13.87 3.73 0.56
N LEU A 206 13.22 3.24 -0.50
CA LEU A 206 13.37 1.88 -0.98
C LEU A 206 14.00 1.88 -2.36
N LYS A 207 15.07 1.10 -2.56
CA LYS A 207 15.66 0.83 -3.87
C LYS A 207 15.42 -0.61 -4.24
N PHE A 208 14.69 -0.83 -5.33
CA PHE A 208 14.40 -2.14 -5.88
C PHE A 208 15.39 -2.47 -7.00
N TYR A 209 15.81 -3.74 -7.08
CA TYR A 209 16.59 -4.28 -8.21
C TYR A 209 17.95 -3.60 -8.38
N ASP A 210 18.60 -3.28 -7.27
CA ASP A 210 19.85 -2.51 -7.23
C ASP A 210 21.04 -3.39 -7.63
N LYS A 211 21.36 -4.41 -6.82
CA LYS A 211 22.42 -5.38 -7.11
C LYS A 211 21.88 -6.69 -7.66
N MET A 212 20.63 -7.04 -7.36
CA MET A 212 20.01 -8.30 -7.75
C MET A 212 18.68 -8.05 -8.45
N ARG A 213 18.69 -8.21 -9.77
CA ARG A 213 17.53 -7.93 -10.62
C ARG A 213 17.15 -9.11 -11.49
N PRO A 214 15.85 -9.40 -11.67
CA PRO A 214 15.39 -10.31 -12.72
C PRO A 214 15.71 -9.72 -14.10
N GLU A 215 15.77 -10.61 -15.10
CA GLU A 215 15.99 -10.20 -16.49
C GLU A 215 14.84 -9.31 -16.98
N GLY A 216 15.16 -8.21 -17.66
CA GLY A 216 14.18 -7.22 -18.13
C GLY A 216 13.79 -6.13 -17.12
N PHE A 217 14.19 -6.25 -15.85
CA PHE A 217 13.88 -5.25 -14.83
C PHE A 217 14.90 -4.10 -14.80
N GLN A 218 14.38 -2.89 -14.62
CA GLN A 218 15.19 -1.71 -14.32
C GLN A 218 15.20 -1.44 -12.82
N ALA A 219 16.35 -0.95 -12.32
CA ALA A 219 16.45 -0.45 -10.96
C ALA A 219 15.45 0.69 -10.74
N ARG A 220 14.82 0.69 -9.56
CA ARG A 220 13.84 1.72 -9.18
C ARG A 220 14.12 2.22 -7.78
N GLN A 221 13.85 3.51 -7.59
CA GLN A 221 13.91 4.13 -6.29
C GLN A 221 12.53 4.71 -5.95
N LEU A 222 12.02 4.34 -4.78
CA LEU A 222 10.84 4.91 -4.17
C LEU A 222 11.30 5.71 -2.95
N SER A 223 11.41 7.03 -3.11
CA SER A 223 11.67 7.91 -1.97
C SER A 223 10.39 8.16 -1.17
N SER A 224 10.53 8.63 0.07
CA SER A 224 9.38 9.05 0.89
C SER A 224 8.51 10.09 0.17
N GLU A 225 9.12 11.06 -0.49
CA GLU A 225 8.43 12.12 -1.22
C GLU A 225 7.68 11.58 -2.43
N LEU A 226 8.30 10.67 -3.19
CA LEU A 226 7.65 10.03 -4.33
C LEU A 226 6.48 9.16 -3.86
N ALA A 227 6.68 8.39 -2.80
CA ALA A 227 5.62 7.56 -2.21
C ALA A 227 4.42 8.41 -1.78
N LYS A 228 4.68 9.57 -1.16
CA LYS A 228 3.63 10.54 -0.80
C LYS A 228 2.92 11.10 -2.03
N ARG A 229 3.65 11.53 -3.07
CA ARG A 229 3.03 12.06 -4.30
C ARG A 229 2.09 11.04 -4.95
N ILE A 230 2.55 9.80 -5.11
CA ILE A 230 1.73 8.72 -5.69
C ILE A 230 0.52 8.45 -4.78
N TYR A 231 0.72 8.41 -3.46
CA TYR A 231 -0.37 8.22 -2.50
C TYR A 231 -1.44 9.31 -2.64
N ASP A 232 -1.02 10.59 -2.65
CA ASP A 232 -1.91 11.75 -2.76
C ASP A 232 -2.72 11.73 -4.07
N VAL A 233 -2.11 11.26 -5.16
CA VAL A 233 -2.82 11.02 -6.43
C VAL A 233 -3.85 9.90 -6.27
N ILE A 234 -3.49 8.76 -5.67
CA ILE A 234 -4.41 7.62 -5.45
C ILE A 234 -5.62 7.99 -4.60
N VAL A 235 -5.43 8.86 -3.59
CA VAL A 235 -6.50 9.29 -2.69
C VAL A 235 -7.19 10.57 -3.14
N SER A 236 -6.86 11.13 -4.31
CA SER A 236 -7.52 12.33 -4.79
C SER A 236 -9.01 12.03 -5.01
N GLU A 237 -9.85 12.87 -4.40
CA GLU A 237 -11.30 12.79 -4.51
C GLU A 237 -11.79 14.03 -5.27
N GLU A 238 -12.54 13.83 -6.34
CA GLU A 238 -13.30 14.90 -6.97
C GLU A 238 -14.59 15.10 -6.16
N ARG A 239 -14.76 16.32 -5.65
CA ARG A 239 -15.99 16.68 -4.92
C ARG A 239 -17.03 17.14 -5.93
N ILE A 240 -18.12 16.39 -6.01
CA ILE A 240 -19.33 16.83 -6.72
C ILE A 240 -20.00 17.93 -5.89
N PRO A 241 -20.56 18.99 -6.50
CA PRO A 241 -21.38 19.96 -5.79
C PRO A 241 -22.42 19.28 -4.90
N ASP A 242 -22.53 19.74 -3.65
CA ASP A 242 -23.46 19.15 -2.70
C ASP A 242 -24.91 19.33 -3.19
N GLU A 243 -25.69 18.24 -3.14
CA GLU A 243 -27.12 18.29 -3.45
C GLU A 243 -27.93 18.45 -2.17
N THR A 244 -29.03 19.20 -2.23
CA THR A 244 -29.97 19.29 -1.12
C THR A 244 -31.21 18.48 -1.46
N LEU A 245 -31.45 17.40 -0.71
CA LEU A 245 -32.60 16.52 -0.88
C LEU A 245 -33.53 16.62 0.33
N THR A 246 -34.83 16.48 0.11
CA THR A 246 -35.84 16.50 1.16
C THR A 246 -36.61 15.19 1.14
N TYR A 247 -36.71 14.53 2.29
CA TYR A 247 -37.49 13.30 2.45
C TYR A 247 -38.49 13.43 3.59
N ARG A 248 -39.65 12.80 3.40
CA ARG A 248 -40.65 12.61 4.44
C ARG A 248 -40.43 11.26 5.12
N GLY A 249 -40.52 11.22 6.44
CA GLY A 249 -40.20 10.02 7.21
C GLY A 249 -40.02 10.27 8.70
N ILE A 250 -39.38 9.32 9.39
CA ILE A 250 -39.25 9.30 10.84
C ILE A 250 -37.80 9.11 11.25
N ILE A 251 -37.32 9.92 12.19
CA ILE A 251 -36.03 9.68 12.83
C ILE A 251 -36.18 8.55 13.85
N LYS A 252 -35.60 7.39 13.55
CA LYS A 252 -35.66 6.17 14.37
C LYS A 252 -34.45 5.97 15.28
N GLY A 253 -33.29 6.48 14.88
CA GLY A 253 -32.06 6.42 15.66
C GLY A 253 -31.43 7.78 15.82
N ILE A 254 -30.97 8.12 17.02
CA ILE A 254 -30.17 9.31 17.28
C ILE A 254 -29.07 8.99 18.28
N SER A 255 -27.83 9.34 17.95
CA SER A 255 -26.76 9.49 18.94
C SER A 255 -26.52 10.97 19.19
N LEU A 256 -26.78 11.38 20.42
CA LEU A 256 -26.57 12.76 20.86
C LEU A 256 -25.09 13.05 21.20
N ILE A 257 -24.26 12.01 21.32
CA ILE A 257 -22.82 12.13 21.60
C ILE A 257 -22.04 12.29 20.30
N SER A 258 -22.31 11.42 19.31
CA SER A 258 -21.65 11.45 18.00
C SER A 258 -22.39 12.30 16.96
N TYR A 259 -23.53 12.90 17.33
CA TYR A 259 -24.42 13.67 16.44
C TYR A 259 -24.76 12.91 15.14
N THR A 260 -25.11 11.63 15.28
CA THR A 260 -25.52 10.76 14.17
C THR A 260 -27.01 10.46 14.23
N PHE A 261 -27.64 10.23 13.08
CA PHE A 261 -29.05 9.88 12.98
C PHE A 261 -29.26 8.66 12.08
N GLU A 262 -30.42 8.01 12.27
CA GLU A 262 -31.00 7.04 11.35
C GLU A 262 -32.42 7.50 11.02
N PHE A 263 -32.66 7.81 9.75
CA PHE A 263 -33.93 8.31 9.24
C PHE A 263 -34.55 7.26 8.34
N LEU A 264 -35.75 6.82 8.69
CA LEU A 264 -36.54 5.89 7.90
C LEU A 264 -37.48 6.69 7.01
N THR A 265 -37.38 6.52 5.69
CA THR A 265 -38.26 7.16 4.71
C THR A 265 -39.69 6.62 4.82
N GLU A 266 -40.68 7.41 4.40
CA GLU A 266 -42.11 7.05 4.54
C GLU A 266 -42.51 5.79 3.75
N ASP A 267 -41.87 5.54 2.62
CA ASP A 267 -42.01 4.30 1.84
C ASP A 267 -41.46 3.06 2.57
N GLY A 268 -40.67 3.26 3.64
CA GLY A 268 -40.16 2.20 4.52
C GLY A 268 -39.06 1.35 3.89
N GLU A 269 -38.63 1.65 2.66
CA GLU A 269 -37.66 0.86 1.92
C GLU A 269 -36.21 1.23 2.24
N GLU A 270 -35.94 2.47 2.64
CA GLU A 270 -34.58 2.96 2.88
C GLU A 270 -34.37 3.59 4.27
N THR A 271 -33.20 3.30 4.87
CA THR A 271 -32.73 3.98 6.07
C THR A 271 -31.53 4.85 5.74
N ILE A 272 -31.72 6.16 5.78
CA ILE A 272 -30.68 7.16 5.59
C ILE A 272 -29.91 7.31 6.90
N LYS A 273 -28.60 7.05 6.86
CA LYS A 273 -27.70 7.23 8.01
C LYS A 273 -26.75 8.39 7.75
N GLY A 274 -26.60 9.26 8.75
CA GLY A 274 -25.79 10.46 8.57
C GLY A 274 -25.47 11.18 9.86
N THR A 275 -24.95 12.40 9.71
CA THR A 275 -24.58 13.30 10.81
C THR A 275 -25.45 14.55 10.83
N PHE A 276 -25.49 15.26 11.94
CA PHE A 276 -26.17 16.56 12.04
C PHE A 276 -25.37 17.53 12.89
N ASP A 277 -25.53 18.83 12.66
CA ASP A 277 -24.84 19.82 13.48
C ASP A 277 -25.47 19.94 14.87
N ARG A 278 -24.66 20.23 15.89
CA ARG A 278 -25.12 20.46 17.28
C ARG A 278 -26.26 21.49 17.39
N LYS A 279 -26.33 22.45 16.46
CA LYS A 279 -27.39 23.47 16.41
C LYS A 279 -28.79 22.87 16.15
N LEU A 280 -28.87 21.72 15.48
CA LEU A 280 -30.12 21.03 15.18
C LEU A 280 -30.56 20.08 16.30
N TYR A 281 -29.77 19.93 17.37
CA TYR A 281 -30.03 19.01 18.49
C TYR A 281 -31.48 19.09 19.00
N SER A 282 -31.96 20.29 19.32
CA SER A 282 -33.30 20.46 19.90
C SER A 282 -34.40 20.06 18.92
N GLN A 283 -34.22 20.38 17.63
CA GLN A 283 -35.20 20.07 16.58
C GLN A 283 -35.26 18.57 16.29
N VAL A 284 -34.09 17.92 16.26
CA VAL A 284 -33.95 16.47 16.07
C VAL A 284 -34.58 15.72 17.26
N LYS A 285 -34.33 16.17 18.48
CA LYS A 285 -34.92 15.58 19.69
C LYS A 285 -36.45 15.74 19.74
N GLU A 286 -36.96 16.91 19.36
CA GLU A 286 -38.40 17.19 19.34
C GLU A 286 -39.17 16.34 18.32
N ARG A 287 -38.51 16.02 17.20
CA ARG A 287 -39.06 15.25 16.07
C ARG A 287 -38.66 13.77 16.10
N PHE A 288 -38.00 13.33 17.17
CA PHE A 288 -37.67 11.92 17.35
C PHE A 288 -38.95 11.07 17.39
N ASP A 289 -38.94 9.97 16.64
CA ASP A 289 -40.08 9.06 16.48
C ASP A 289 -41.40 9.74 16.02
N LYS A 290 -41.29 10.91 15.37
CA LYS A 290 -42.42 11.62 14.74
C LYS A 290 -42.22 11.72 13.24
N MET A 291 -43.34 11.74 12.52
CA MET A 291 -43.32 12.05 11.09
C MET A 291 -42.83 13.48 10.89
N CYS A 292 -41.85 13.66 10.00
CA CYS A 292 -41.31 14.96 9.66
C CYS A 292 -40.82 14.98 8.21
N VAL A 293 -40.66 16.19 7.69
CA VAL A 293 -40.00 16.43 6.41
C VAL A 293 -38.60 16.93 6.74
N ALA A 294 -37.59 16.10 6.46
CA ALA A 294 -36.20 16.37 6.79
C ALA A 294 -35.44 16.75 5.53
N ARG A 295 -34.62 17.79 5.64
CA ARG A 295 -33.75 18.26 4.57
C ARG A 295 -32.33 17.79 4.83
N PHE A 296 -31.71 17.22 3.82
CA PHE A 296 -30.37 16.65 3.86
C PHE A 296 -29.48 17.34 2.84
N ILE A 297 -28.25 17.63 3.24
CA ILE A 297 -27.15 17.92 2.33
C ILE A 297 -26.48 16.58 2.05
N VAL A 298 -26.40 16.24 0.77
CA VAL A 298 -25.77 15.03 0.25
C VAL A 298 -24.45 15.44 -0.37
N THR A 299 -23.36 14.97 0.21
CA THR A 299 -22.03 15.15 -0.35
C THR A 299 -21.61 13.85 -1.02
N ASN A 300 -21.42 13.92 -2.33
CA ASN A 300 -20.86 12.84 -3.13
C ASN A 300 -19.39 13.17 -3.42
N GLN A 301 -18.51 12.23 -3.11
CA GLN A 301 -17.10 12.29 -3.47
C GLN A 301 -16.79 11.11 -4.36
N ILE A 302 -16.16 11.37 -5.50
CA ILE A 302 -15.69 10.33 -6.41
C ILE A 302 -14.20 10.20 -6.20
N CYS A 303 -13.73 9.03 -5.79
CA CYS A 303 -12.31 8.74 -5.92
C CYS A 303 -12.02 8.54 -7.40
N GLU A 304 -11.27 9.45 -8.01
CA GLU A 304 -11.08 9.49 -9.48
C GLU A 304 -10.41 8.23 -10.02
N ILE A 305 -9.71 7.47 -9.16
CA ILE A 305 -8.96 6.28 -9.53
C ILE A 305 -9.73 4.99 -9.30
N THR A 306 -10.58 4.92 -8.26
CA THR A 306 -11.41 3.73 -8.03
C THR A 306 -12.79 3.85 -8.68
N GLU A 307 -13.17 5.05 -9.13
CA GLU A 307 -14.54 5.43 -9.54
C GLU A 307 -15.59 5.19 -8.42
N GLU A 308 -15.16 4.93 -7.18
CA GLU A 308 -16.07 4.72 -6.07
C GLU A 308 -16.72 6.05 -5.67
N VAL A 309 -18.06 6.02 -5.60
CA VAL A 309 -18.85 7.14 -5.09
C VAL A 309 -19.07 6.95 -3.59
N LYS A 310 -18.41 7.80 -2.81
CA LYS A 310 -18.69 7.91 -1.38
C LYS A 310 -19.79 8.92 -1.16
N LYS A 311 -20.98 8.42 -0.80
CA LYS A 311 -22.16 9.23 -0.45
C LYS A 311 -22.22 9.44 1.06
N THR A 312 -22.25 10.70 1.49
CA THR A 312 -22.43 11.06 2.90
C THR A 312 -23.64 11.96 3.08
N TRP A 313 -24.35 11.76 4.19
CA TRP A 313 -25.59 12.47 4.49
C TRP A 313 -25.40 13.38 5.71
N LYS A 314 -25.79 14.63 5.56
CA LYS A 314 -25.86 15.59 6.66
C LYS A 314 -27.26 16.17 6.77
N LEU A 315 -27.92 16.00 7.90
CA LEU A 315 -29.20 16.66 8.16
C LEU A 315 -28.95 18.17 8.30
N SER A 316 -29.59 18.96 7.45
CA SER A 316 -29.45 20.43 7.40
C SER A 316 -30.63 21.17 8.01
N GLY A 317 -31.79 20.52 8.13
CA GLY A 317 -32.96 21.09 8.81
C GLY A 317 -34.22 20.28 8.60
N PHE A 318 -35.35 20.89 8.95
CA PHE A 318 -36.69 20.33 8.77
C PHE A 318 -37.58 21.34 8.07
N GLU A 319 -38.56 20.84 7.33
CA GLU A 319 -39.64 21.63 6.74
C GLU A 319 -40.94 21.42 7.52
N TYR A 320 -41.84 22.39 7.41
CA TYR A 320 -43.16 22.29 8.02
C TYR A 320 -44.00 21.29 7.24
N LEU A 321 -44.68 20.39 7.95
CA LEU A 321 -45.73 19.56 7.37
C LEU A 321 -46.91 20.48 7.03
N GLU A 322 -47.31 20.57 5.75
CA GLU A 322 -48.54 21.25 5.38
C GLU A 322 -49.72 20.62 6.14
N GLY A 323 -50.26 21.35 7.11
CA GLY A 323 -51.37 20.88 7.95
C GLY A 323 -51.41 21.42 9.39
N GLU A 324 -50.29 21.89 9.96
CA GLU A 324 -50.30 22.50 11.31
C GLU A 324 -50.60 24.01 11.25
N ASN A 325 -51.87 24.33 11.03
CA ASN A 325 -52.41 25.68 11.21
C ASN A 325 -52.52 25.99 12.72
N TYR A 326 -51.48 26.55 13.34
CA TYR A 326 -51.63 27.29 14.59
C TYR A 326 -51.76 28.78 14.29
N GLY A 327 -52.97 29.17 13.90
CA GLY A 327 -53.41 30.55 13.93
C GLY A 327 -53.49 31.03 15.38
N LYS A 328 -52.57 31.92 15.78
CA LYS A 328 -52.82 33.03 16.69
C LYS A 328 -51.65 34.01 16.60
N VAL A 329 -51.81 34.98 15.69
CA VAL A 329 -51.06 36.24 15.71
C VAL A 329 -51.70 37.11 16.79
N PRO A 330 -50.99 37.56 17.85
CA PRO A 330 -51.45 38.67 18.65
C PRO A 330 -51.12 39.96 17.90
N ILE A 331 -52.17 40.72 17.63
CA ILE A 331 -52.16 42.10 17.21
C ILE A 331 -51.38 42.91 18.26
N LEU A 332 -50.34 43.61 17.84
CA LEU A 332 -49.68 44.65 18.64
C LEU A 332 -50.43 45.97 18.42
N ASP A 333 -51.23 46.36 19.42
CA ASP A 333 -51.64 47.75 19.62
C ASP A 333 -50.79 48.32 20.77
N ARG A 334 -49.98 49.32 20.42
CA ARG A 334 -49.22 50.31 21.22
C ARG A 334 -48.38 49.86 22.43
#